data_AF-A0A239I524-F1
#
_entry.id   AF-A0A239I524-F1
#
_cell.length_a   1.000
_cell.length_b   1.000
_cell.length_c   1.000
_cell.angle_alpha   90.00
_cell.angle_beta   90.00
_cell.angle_gamma   90.00
#
_symmetry.space_group_name_H-M   'P 1'
#
loop_
_entity.id
_entity.type
_entity.pdbx_description
1 polymer ?
#
loop_
_entity_poly.entity_id
_entity_poly.type
_entity_poly.pdbx_seq_one_letter_code
_entity_poly.pdbx_strand_id
1 'polypeptide(L)'
;MHTLLHFKEEALAEYLNSALRRHGLDSYVFNTGVGPDGEAMFSIVCPNVSELGQARFLIYSSRHFLRDIHPEAARELLEIRRQNRQLFLKLATSRPALVVAALAMAAAVLGYLFGL
;
A
#
# COMPACT_ATOMS: atom_id res chain seq x y z
N MET A 1 -9.22 -13.61 -6.42
CA MET A 1 -8.33 -13.48 -5.25
C MET A 1 -7.21 -12.52 -5.57
N HIS A 2 -7.07 -11.46 -4.78
CA HIS A 2 -6.09 -10.39 -4.98
C HIS A 2 -5.27 -10.21 -3.71
N THR A 3 -3.95 -10.21 -3.86
CA THR A 3 -3.02 -10.06 -2.74
C THR A 3 -2.97 -8.61 -2.27
N LEU A 4 -3.14 -8.42 -0.96
CA LEU A 4 -3.07 -7.13 -0.29
C LEU A 4 -1.65 -6.80 0.16
N LEU A 5 -1.07 -7.69 0.99
CA LEU A 5 0.22 -7.51 1.65
C LEU A 5 0.83 -8.87 2.00
N HIS A 6 2.16 -8.88 2.08
CA HIS A 6 2.97 -10.02 2.48
C HIS A 6 3.59 -9.77 3.87
N PHE A 7 3.70 -10.83 4.65
CA PHE A 7 4.25 -10.83 6.00
C PHE A 7 5.20 -12.01 6.16
N LYS A 8 6.27 -11.81 6.94
CA LYS A 8 7.19 -12.88 7.35
C LYS A 8 6.62 -13.67 8.54
N GLU A 9 5.86 -13.01 9.39
CA GLU A 9 5.26 -13.60 10.58
C GLU A 9 3.77 -13.91 10.35
N GLU A 10 3.40 -15.17 10.56
CA GLU A 10 2.01 -15.65 10.45
C GLU A 10 1.09 -14.96 11.46
N ALA A 11 1.55 -14.83 12.71
CA ALA A 11 0.75 -14.25 13.79
C ALA A 11 0.35 -12.79 13.49
N LEU A 12 1.26 -12.01 12.91
CA LEU A 12 0.97 -10.65 12.50
C LEU A 12 -0.01 -10.61 11.32
N ALA A 13 0.17 -11.49 10.33
CA ALA A 13 -0.74 -11.61 9.20
C ALA A 13 -2.17 -11.94 9.66
N GLU A 14 -2.32 -12.92 10.55
CA GLU A 14 -3.60 -13.35 11.10
C GLU A 14 -4.25 -12.28 11.98
N TYR A 15 -3.44 -11.60 12.81
CA TYR A 15 -3.93 -10.51 13.63
C TYR A 15 -4.49 -9.37 12.77
N LEU A 16 -3.73 -8.95 11.75
CA LEU A 16 -4.17 -7.90 10.83
C LEU A 16 -5.36 -8.34 9.99
N ASN A 17 -5.40 -9.59 9.56
CA ASN A 17 -6.55 -10.16 8.87
C ASN A 17 -7.82 -10.11 9.75
N SER A 18 -7.71 -10.54 11.01
CA SER A 18 -8.80 -10.43 11.99
C SER A 18 -9.27 -8.98 12.16
N ALA A 19 -8.33 -8.03 12.27
CA ALA A 19 -8.67 -6.62 12.34
C ALA A 19 -9.42 -6.15 11.08
N LEU A 20 -8.95 -6.46 9.88
CA LEU A 20 -9.63 -6.11 8.63
C LEU A 20 -11.05 -6.68 8.57
N ARG A 21 -11.23 -7.93 9.01
CA ARG A 21 -12.55 -8.59 9.08
C ARG A 21 -13.49 -7.92 10.07
N ARG A 22 -13.00 -7.39 11.19
CA ARG A 22 -13.82 -6.56 12.12
C ARG A 22 -14.35 -5.29 11.46
N HIS A 23 -13.65 -4.77 10.45
CA HIS A 23 -14.09 -3.62 9.64
C HIS A 23 -14.92 -4.03 8.41
N GLY A 24 -15.40 -5.28 8.35
CA GLY A 24 -16.36 -5.76 7.36
C GLY A 24 -15.75 -6.28 6.05
N LEU A 25 -14.43 -6.49 6.00
CA LEU A 25 -13.76 -7.06 4.84
C LEU A 25 -13.79 -8.58 4.87
N ASP A 26 -14.01 -9.22 3.72
CA ASP A 26 -13.76 -10.64 3.59
C ASP A 26 -12.30 -10.86 3.18
N SER A 27 -11.47 -11.33 4.10
CA SER A 27 -10.04 -11.50 3.83
C SER A 27 -9.47 -12.73 4.53
N TYR A 28 -8.45 -13.30 3.90
CA TYR A 28 -7.89 -14.60 4.28
C TYR A 28 -6.37 -14.54 4.27
N VAL A 29 -5.75 -15.27 5.19
CA VAL A 29 -4.29 -15.48 5.20
C VAL A 29 -3.97 -16.78 4.47
N PHE A 30 -3.00 -16.72 3.57
CA PHE A 30 -2.46 -17.88 2.88
C PHE A 30 -0.95 -17.94 3.08
N ASN A 31 -0.42 -19.13 3.33
CA ASN A 31 1.01 -19.39 3.16
C ASN A 31 1.30 -19.43 1.66
N THR A 32 2.03 -18.42 1.19
CA THR A 32 2.39 -18.24 -0.23
C THR A 32 3.74 -18.87 -0.60
N GLY A 33 4.30 -19.69 0.29
CA GLY A 33 5.55 -20.39 0.10
C GLY A 33 6.70 -19.71 0.84
N VAL A 34 7.88 -19.77 0.25
CA VAL A 34 9.12 -19.31 0.86
C VAL A 34 9.62 -18.08 0.11
N GLY A 35 9.95 -17.02 0.84
CA GLY A 35 10.54 -15.80 0.29
C GLY A 35 11.98 -16.02 -0.19
N PRO A 36 12.59 -15.00 -0.83
CA PRO A 36 13.97 -15.09 -1.33
C PRO A 36 15.00 -15.32 -0.21
N ASP A 37 14.65 -15.00 1.03
CA ASP A 37 15.50 -15.18 2.21
C ASP A 37 15.43 -16.62 2.79
N GLY A 38 14.60 -17.50 2.22
CA GLY A 38 14.39 -18.86 2.75
C GLY A 38 13.36 -18.95 3.89
N GLU A 39 12.73 -17.83 4.26
CA GLU A 39 11.69 -17.77 5.29
C GLU A 39 10.29 -17.95 4.71
N ALA A 40 9.36 -18.51 5.49
CA ALA A 40 7.96 -18.62 5.09
C ALA A 40 7.33 -17.24 4.87
N MET A 41 6.46 -17.14 3.88
CA MET A 41 5.79 -15.89 3.51
C MET A 41 4.28 -16.05 3.53
N PHE A 42 3.63 -15.23 4.33
CA PHE A 42 2.18 -15.23 4.54
C PHE A 42 1.55 -14.03 3.85
N SER A 43 0.43 -14.23 3.18
CA SER A 43 -0.23 -13.20 2.38
C SER A 43 -1.67 -13.01 2.80
N ILE A 44 -2.06 -11.75 3.03
CA ILE A 44 -3.48 -11.40 3.17
C ILE A 44 -4.06 -11.23 1.77
N VAL A 45 -5.16 -11.93 1.50
CA VAL A 45 -5.82 -11.97 0.19
C VAL A 45 -7.28 -11.57 0.33
N CYS A 46 -7.75 -10.71 -0.56
CA CYS A 46 -9.15 -10.35 -0.70
C CYS A 46 -9.77 -11.09 -1.90
N PRO A 47 -11.04 -11.54 -1.83
CA PRO A 47 -11.72 -12.23 -2.92
C PRO A 47 -11.90 -11.32 -4.15
N ASN A 48 -12.24 -10.04 -3.95
CA ASN A 48 -12.55 -9.09 -5.02
C ASN A 48 -11.73 -7.78 -4.92
N VAL A 49 -11.74 -7.00 -6.01
CA VAL A 49 -10.99 -5.73 -6.13
C VAL A 49 -11.56 -4.62 -5.23
N SER A 50 -12.88 -4.62 -5.00
CA SER A 50 -13.53 -3.62 -4.15
C SER A 50 -13.01 -3.72 -2.71
N GLU A 51 -12.99 -4.93 -2.16
CA GLU A 51 -12.45 -5.23 -0.84
C GLU A 51 -10.95 -4.97 -0.76
N LEU A 52 -10.19 -5.31 -1.80
CA LEU A 52 -8.78 -4.93 -1.87
C LEU A 52 -8.60 -3.40 -1.76
N GLY A 53 -9.43 -2.62 -2.45
CA GLY A 53 -9.41 -1.16 -2.40
C GLY A 53 -9.72 -0.62 -1.00
N GLN A 54 -10.76 -1.15 -0.37
CA GLN A 54 -11.14 -0.79 1.00
C GLN A 54 -10.05 -1.18 2.02
N ALA A 55 -9.48 -2.38 1.90
CA ALA A 55 -8.40 -2.86 2.74
C ALA A 55 -7.15 -1.99 2.59
N ARG A 56 -6.80 -1.59 1.36
CA ARG A 56 -5.72 -0.63 1.11
C ARG A 56 -5.99 0.72 1.76
N PHE A 57 -7.21 1.22 1.69
CA PHE A 57 -7.57 2.47 2.36
C PHE A 57 -7.40 2.36 3.89
N LEU A 58 -7.85 1.27 4.51
CA LEU A 58 -7.67 1.04 5.93
C LEU A 58 -6.18 0.98 6.32
N ILE A 59 -5.40 0.20 5.57
CA ILE A 59 -3.98 -0.04 5.83
C ILE A 59 -3.14 1.21 5.60
N TYR A 60 -3.35 1.96 4.52
CA TYR A 60 -2.45 3.05 4.15
C TYR A 60 -2.92 4.44 4.59
N SER A 61 -4.22 4.64 4.79
CA SER A 61 -4.80 5.98 4.96
C SER A 61 -5.59 6.14 6.26
N SER A 62 -6.33 5.12 6.72
CA SER A 62 -7.19 5.26 7.88
C SER A 62 -6.39 5.45 9.17
N ARG A 63 -6.61 6.57 9.87
CA ARG A 63 -6.08 6.80 11.23
C ARG A 63 -6.90 6.07 12.29
N HIS A 64 -8.19 5.87 12.04
CA HIS A 64 -9.07 5.15 12.93
C HIS A 64 -8.64 3.68 13.04
N PHE A 65 -8.33 3.05 11.90
CA PHE A 65 -7.83 1.68 11.87
C PHE A 65 -6.54 1.49 12.68
N LEU A 66 -5.59 2.42 12.56
CA LEU A 66 -4.35 2.38 13.37
C LEU A 66 -4.58 2.49 14.88
N ARG A 67 -5.66 3.15 15.31
CA ARG A 67 -6.00 3.29 16.73
C ARG A 67 -6.73 2.09 17.28
N ASP A 68 -7.37 1.31 16.42
CA ASP A 68 -8.18 0.14 16.77
C ASP A 68 -7.34 -1.14 16.94
N ILE A 69 -6.09 -1.13 16.44
CA ILE A 69 -5.18 -2.27 16.50
C ILE A 69 -4.15 -2.15 17.61
N HIS A 70 -3.53 -3.28 17.96
CA HIS A 70 -2.49 -3.37 18.98
C HIS A 70 -1.31 -2.47 18.64
N PRO A 71 -0.68 -1.79 19.62
CA PRO A 71 0.42 -0.85 19.37
C PRO A 71 1.59 -1.46 18.59
N GLU A 72 1.87 -2.76 18.78
CA GLU A 72 2.93 -3.46 18.04
C GLU A 72 2.59 -3.60 16.56
N ALA A 73 1.40 -4.11 16.23
CA ALA A 73 0.92 -4.17 14.84
C ALA A 73 0.78 -2.77 14.21
N ALA A 74 0.44 -1.75 15.01
CA ALA A 74 0.38 -0.37 14.55
C ALA A 74 1.76 0.17 14.15
N ARG A 75 2.84 -0.20 14.86
CA ARG A 75 4.21 0.20 14.51
C ARG A 75 4.63 -0.39 13.15
N GLU A 76 4.37 -1.67 12.94
CA GLU A 76 4.63 -2.34 11.66
C GLU A 76 3.87 -1.67 10.50
N LEU A 77 2.58 -1.38 10.70
CA LEU A 77 1.78 -0.67 9.71
C LEU A 77 2.28 0.75 9.42
N LEU A 78 2.77 1.46 10.44
CA LEU A 78 3.36 2.79 10.24
C LEU A 78 4.66 2.70 9.41
N GLU A 79 5.46 1.66 9.61
CA GLU A 79 6.65 1.42 8.81
C GLU A 79 6.29 1.10 7.35
N ILE A 80 5.33 0.20 7.12
CA ILE A 80 4.78 -0.11 5.79
C ILE A 80 4.27 1.17 5.10
N ARG A 81 3.52 2.02 5.80
CA ARG A 81 3.06 3.32 5.28
C ARG A 81 4.21 4.23 4.90
N ARG A 82 5.25 4.30 5.74
CA ARG A 82 6.43 5.15 5.51
C ARG A 82 7.20 4.70 4.28
N GLN A 83 7.45 3.39 4.15
CA GLN A 83 8.13 2.80 3.00
C GLN A 83 7.34 3.07 1.70
N ASN A 84 6.01 2.86 1.73
CA ASN A 84 5.16 3.13 0.57
C ASN A 84 5.18 4.62 0.16
N ARG A 85 5.10 5.54 1.14
CA ARG A 85 5.22 6.98 0.87
C ARG A 85 6.59 7.35 0.29
N GLN A 86 7.66 6.75 0.78
CA GLN A 86 9.01 6.97 0.25
C GLN A 86 9.16 6.45 -1.18
N LEU A 87 8.60 5.29 -1.50
CA LEU A 87 8.59 4.76 -2.87
C LEU A 87 7.81 5.70 -3.79
N PHE A 88 6.63 6.15 -3.39
CA PHE A 88 5.84 7.11 -4.15
C PHE A 88 6.60 8.42 -4.38
N LEU A 89 7.22 8.97 -3.34
CA LEU A 89 8.03 10.17 -3.44
C LEU A 89 9.23 9.97 -4.38
N LYS A 90 9.97 8.87 -4.26
CA LYS A 90 11.08 8.54 -5.16
C LYS A 90 10.62 8.46 -6.61
N LEU A 91 9.44 7.90 -6.85
CA LEU A 91 8.85 7.80 -8.19
C LEU A 91 8.50 9.19 -8.74
N ALA A 92 7.85 10.02 -7.93
CA ALA A 92 7.46 11.38 -8.30
C ALA A 92 8.66 12.32 -8.50
N THR A 93 9.74 12.12 -7.75
CA THR A 93 10.99 12.89 -7.88
C THR A 93 12.01 12.22 -8.80
N SER A 94 11.61 11.20 -9.56
CA SER A 94 12.52 10.52 -10.48
C SER A 94 12.90 11.43 -11.64
N ARG A 95 14.13 11.29 -12.17
CA ARG A 95 14.58 12.02 -13.36
C ARG A 95 13.56 12.00 -14.52
N PRO A 96 12.98 10.86 -14.94
CA PRO A 96 12.00 10.86 -16.01
C PRO A 96 10.72 11.65 -15.63
N ALA A 97 10.25 11.55 -14.39
CA ALA A 97 9.08 12.32 -13.95
C ALA A 97 9.34 13.84 -14.02
N LEU A 98 10.54 14.28 -13.63
CA LEU A 98 10.94 15.69 -13.74
C LEU A 98 11.06 16.15 -15.19
N VAL A 99 11.57 15.32 -16.09
CA VAL A 99 11.66 15.64 -17.53
C VAL A 99 10.26 15.80 -18.13
N VAL A 100 9.33 14.89 -17.84
CA VAL A 100 7.94 14.99 -18.30
C VAL A 100 7.25 16.23 -17.74
N ALA A 101 7.45 16.53 -16.45
CA ALA A 101 6.91 17.73 -15.82
C ALA A 101 7.47 19.02 -16.44
N ALA A 102 8.77 19.06 -16.74
CA ALA A 102 9.42 20.19 -17.39
C ALA A 102 8.89 20.41 -18.82
N LEU A 103 8.72 19.33 -19.60
CA LEU A 103 8.13 19.40 -20.93
C LEU A 103 6.66 19.86 -20.90
N ALA A 104 5.88 19.36 -19.96
CA ALA A 104 4.48 19.77 -19.78
C ALA A 104 4.38 21.26 -19.42
N MET A 105 5.24 21.76 -18.52
CA MET A 105 5.32 23.18 -18.22
C MET A 105 5.75 24.01 -19.44
N ALA A 106 6.75 23.57 -20.20
CA ALA A 106 7.17 24.27 -21.42
C ALA A 106 6.03 24.35 -22.45
N ALA A 107 5.31 23.24 -22.66
CA ALA A 107 4.16 23.20 -23.54
C ALA A 107 3.02 24.12 -23.06
N ALA A 108 2.73 24.16 -21.76
CA ALA A 108 1.72 25.04 -21.19
C ALA A 108 2.09 26.53 -21.34
N VAL A 109 3.36 26.88 -21.12
CA VAL A 109 3.85 28.26 -21.31
C VAL A 109 3.81 28.67 -22.79
N LEU A 110 4.24 27.79 -23.69
CA LEU A 110 4.16 28.05 -25.13
C LEU A 110 2.70 28.17 -25.58
N GLY A 111 1.80 27.28 -25.14
CA GLY A 111 0.37 27.37 -25.43
C GLY A 111 -0.24 28.69 -24.99
N TYR A 112 0.06 29.12 -23.75
CA TYR A 112 -0.38 30.41 -23.23
C TYR A 112 0.15 31.60 -24.06
N LEU A 113 1.45 31.58 -24.42
CA LEU A 113 2.07 32.66 -25.20
C LEU A 113 1.58 32.73 -26.64
N PHE A 114 1.26 31.59 -27.25
CA PHE A 114 0.77 31.50 -28.63
C PHE A 114 -0.77 31.51 -28.74
N GLY A 115 -1.49 31.63 -27.62
CA GLY A 115 -2.96 31.74 -27.60
C GLY A 115 -3.69 30.48 -28.05
N LEU A 116 -3.10 29.31 -27.83
CA LEU A 116 -3.70 27.99 -28.05
C LEU A 116 -4.57 27.54 -26.88
#